data_AF-A0A8S3J7R8-F1
#
_entry.id   AF-A0A8S3J7R8-F1
#
_cell.length_a   1.000
_cell.length_b   1.000
_cell.length_c   1.000
_cell.angle_alpha   90.00
_cell.angle_beta   90.00
_cell.angle_gamma   90.00
#
_symmetry.space_group_name_H-M   'P 1'
#
loop_
_entity.id
_entity.type
_entity.pdbx_description
1 polymer ?
#
loop_
_entity_poly.entity_id
_entity_poly.type
_entity_poly.pdbx_seq_one_letter_code
_entity_poly.pdbx_strand_id
1 'polypeptide(L)'
;MKAILSPSSSSSNISNNDKNLIIHKDGNGRLYYRIAMNSAPSNLQLKAVNYGFKIERIYAAIDDPSHVQKQSDGTWKFKLQEKIQATLTMTTTQQRYHIALVDYLPAGCEPLNRKLNGTLTDNTNSSITGFKRNNYSDGRRPYLTIGWTDHENLRDERAEAFRSILWPGVYEWNH
;
A
#
# COMPACT_ATOMS: atom_id res chain seq x y z
N MET A 1 -31.89 -23.66 19.96
CA MET A 1 -31.32 -22.80 18.90
C MET A 1 -31.08 -23.66 17.68
N LYS A 2 -31.61 -23.29 16.51
CA LYS A 2 -31.38 -24.01 15.25
C LYS A 2 -30.87 -22.98 14.25
N ALA A 3 -29.58 -23.01 13.93
CA ALA A 3 -29.08 -22.30 12.75
C ALA A 3 -29.49 -23.17 11.56
N ILE A 4 -30.54 -22.78 10.85
CA ILE A 4 -30.94 -23.50 9.64
C ILE A 4 -30.43 -22.72 8.44
N LEU A 5 -29.49 -23.32 7.72
CA LEU A 5 -29.29 -23.00 6.32
C LEU A 5 -30.46 -23.66 5.58
N SER A 6 -31.53 -22.90 5.31
CA SER A 6 -32.64 -23.37 4.47
C SER A 6 -32.79 -22.46 3.27
N PRO A 7 -33.05 -23.01 2.06
CA PRO A 7 -33.58 -22.21 0.97
C PRO A 7 -34.99 -21.75 1.36
N SER A 8 -35.35 -20.53 0.95
CA SER A 8 -36.64 -19.93 1.26
C SER A 8 -37.78 -20.83 0.76
N SER A 9 -38.59 -21.34 1.68
CA SER A 9 -39.79 -22.11 1.36
C SER A 9 -40.94 -21.17 0.99
N SER A 10 -40.98 -20.74 -0.26
CA SER A 10 -42.20 -20.39 -0.98
C SER A 10 -41.93 -20.59 -2.48
N SER A 11 -42.78 -21.39 -3.11
CA SER A 11 -42.66 -21.87 -4.47
C SER A 11 -42.74 -20.74 -5.51
N SER A 12 -41.60 -20.35 -6.07
CA SER A 12 -41.47 -19.93 -7.48
C SER A 12 -39.99 -19.84 -7.83
N ASN A 13 -39.49 -20.77 -8.66
CA ASN A 13 -38.24 -20.69 -9.43
C ASN A 13 -37.04 -20.07 -8.69
N ILE A 14 -36.43 -20.84 -7.79
CA ILE A 14 -35.11 -20.49 -7.26
C ILE A 14 -34.10 -20.72 -8.38
N SER A 15 -33.87 -19.66 -9.17
CA SER A 15 -32.69 -19.56 -10.02
C SER A 15 -31.46 -19.62 -9.11
N ASN A 16 -30.33 -20.10 -9.63
CA ASN A 16 -29.07 -20.32 -8.90
C ASN A 16 -28.37 -19.01 -8.42
N ASN A 17 -29.14 -17.97 -8.10
CA ASN A 17 -28.74 -16.57 -7.94
C ASN A 17 -29.18 -15.92 -6.61
N ASP A 18 -29.85 -16.65 -5.73
CA ASP A 18 -30.32 -16.09 -4.45
C ASP A 18 -29.22 -16.15 -3.37
N LYS A 19 -28.40 -15.09 -3.31
CA LYS A 19 -27.39 -14.88 -2.24
C LYS A 19 -28.01 -14.24 -0.99
N ASN A 20 -29.04 -14.86 -0.43
CA ASN A 20 -29.77 -14.29 0.70
C ASN A 20 -29.15 -14.69 2.04
N LEU A 21 -28.84 -13.68 2.88
CA LEU A 21 -28.50 -13.84 4.29
C LEU A 21 -29.66 -13.27 5.13
N ILE A 22 -30.35 -14.13 5.87
CA ILE A 22 -31.48 -13.74 6.73
C ILE A 22 -31.07 -13.90 8.19
N ILE A 23 -31.13 -12.80 8.96
CA ILE A 23 -30.92 -12.80 10.40
C ILE A 23 -32.25 -12.46 11.06
N HIS A 24 -32.80 -13.39 11.84
CA HIS A 24 -34.08 -13.22 12.53
C HIS A 24 -33.89 -13.32 14.05
N LYS A 25 -34.38 -12.32 14.78
CA LYS A 25 -34.43 -12.31 16.24
C LYS A 25 -35.86 -12.52 16.69
N ASP A 26 -36.10 -13.58 17.45
CA ASP A 26 -37.38 -13.84 18.11
C ASP A 26 -37.27 -13.56 19.63
N GLY A 27 -38.34 -13.07 20.26
CA GLY A 27 -38.43 -12.76 21.70
C GLY A 27 -37.81 -11.43 22.17
N ASN A 28 -37.70 -11.23 23.48
CA ASN A 28 -37.26 -9.97 24.12
C ASN A 28 -35.72 -9.84 24.19
N GLY A 29 -35.18 -8.64 24.45
CA GLY A 29 -33.73 -8.39 24.57
C GLY A 29 -33.02 -7.98 23.27
N ARG A 30 -31.69 -7.77 23.30
CA ARG A 30 -30.89 -7.26 22.16
C ARG A 30 -30.07 -8.37 21.48
N LEU A 31 -30.05 -8.38 20.15
CA LEU A 31 -29.14 -9.21 19.34
C LEU A 31 -28.00 -8.32 18.82
N TYR A 32 -26.78 -8.65 19.21
CA TYR A 32 -25.56 -8.07 18.65
C TYR A 32 -24.97 -9.06 17.65
N TYR A 33 -24.75 -8.65 16.41
CA TYR A 33 -24.21 -9.50 15.34
C TYR A 33 -23.17 -8.74 14.51
N ARG A 34 -22.23 -9.49 13.91
CA ARG A 34 -21.27 -8.99 12.94
C ARG A 34 -21.23 -9.96 11.76
N ILE A 35 -21.26 -9.42 10.55
CA ILE A 35 -21.07 -10.17 9.30
C ILE A 35 -19.78 -9.67 8.67
N ALA A 36 -18.96 -10.59 8.17
CA ALA A 36 -17.78 -10.29 7.38
C ALA A 36 -17.74 -11.23 6.17
N MET A 37 -17.39 -10.69 5.02
CA MET A 37 -17.22 -11.44 3.78
C MET A 37 -15.85 -11.10 3.20
N ASN A 38 -15.05 -12.13 2.93
CA ASN A 38 -13.79 -11.98 2.21
C ASN A 38 -14.05 -12.34 0.74
N SER A 39 -13.67 -11.45 -0.17
CA SER A 39 -13.86 -11.65 -1.61
C SER A 39 -12.73 -10.97 -2.37
N ALA A 40 -12.46 -11.47 -3.58
CA ALA A 40 -11.59 -10.82 -4.54
C ALA A 40 -12.45 -10.16 -5.64
N PRO A 41 -12.08 -8.97 -6.12
CA PRO A 41 -12.75 -8.38 -7.26
C PRO A 41 -12.53 -9.26 -8.50
N SER A 42 -13.54 -9.37 -9.36
CA SER A 42 -13.43 -10.11 -10.63
C SER A 42 -12.49 -9.46 -11.64
N ASN A 43 -12.21 -8.16 -11.46
CA ASN A 43 -11.25 -7.39 -12.24
C ASN A 43 -10.19 -6.78 -11.30
N LEU A 44 -8.92 -6.98 -11.61
CA LEU A 44 -7.79 -6.44 -10.83
C LEU A 44 -7.41 -5.01 -11.24
N GLN A 45 -7.95 -4.49 -12.34
CA GLN A 45 -7.81 -3.10 -12.75
C GLN A 45 -8.85 -2.23 -12.04
N LEU A 46 -8.49 -1.80 -10.84
CA LEU A 46 -9.35 -0.97 -9.99
C LEU A 46 -9.14 0.52 -10.32
N LYS A 47 -10.23 1.30 -10.26
CA LYS A 47 -10.14 2.76 -10.31
C LYS A 47 -9.40 3.24 -9.06
N ALA A 48 -8.50 4.21 -9.23
CA ALA A 48 -7.83 4.87 -8.11
C ALA A 48 -8.87 5.51 -7.16
N VAL A 49 -8.64 5.35 -5.86
CA VAL A 49 -9.50 5.87 -4.79
C VAL A 49 -8.66 6.64 -3.78
N ASN A 50 -9.29 7.57 -3.07
CA ASN A 50 -8.70 8.29 -1.94
C ASN A 50 -9.69 8.28 -0.79
N TYR A 51 -9.35 7.55 0.27
CA TYR A 51 -10.14 7.49 1.51
C TYR A 51 -9.37 8.10 2.68
N GLY A 52 -8.71 9.24 2.43
CA GLY A 52 -7.90 9.94 3.41
C GLY A 52 -6.40 9.78 3.21
N PHE A 53 -6.00 8.97 2.24
CA PHE A 53 -4.66 8.89 1.69
C PHE A 53 -4.75 8.93 0.16
N LYS A 54 -3.91 9.75 -0.45
CA LYS A 54 -3.56 9.66 -1.87
C LYS A 54 -2.18 9.04 -1.96
N ILE A 55 -2.03 7.97 -2.74
CA ILE A 55 -0.75 7.29 -2.95
C ILE A 55 -0.48 7.24 -4.45
N GLU A 56 0.75 7.60 -4.84
CA GLU A 56 1.24 7.48 -6.20
C GLU A 56 2.55 6.70 -6.18
N ARG A 57 2.74 5.79 -7.15
CA ARG A 57 3.96 4.99 -7.32
C ARG A 57 4.57 5.28 -8.67
N ILE A 58 5.88 5.51 -8.70
CA ILE A 58 6.67 5.72 -9.90
C ILE A 58 7.87 4.78 -9.85
N TYR A 59 8.26 4.25 -11.00
CA TYR A 59 9.50 3.51 -11.16
C TYR A 59 10.52 4.35 -11.92
N ALA A 60 11.77 4.28 -11.49
CA ALA A 60 12.91 4.84 -12.20
C ALA A 60 13.99 3.78 -12.37
N ALA A 61 14.72 3.82 -13.49
CA ALA A 61 15.93 3.04 -13.63
C ALA A 61 17.03 3.62 -12.75
N ILE A 62 17.89 2.76 -12.21
CA ILE A 62 19.06 3.19 -11.43
C ILE A 62 20.27 3.41 -12.36
N ASP A 63 20.65 2.40 -13.15
CA ASP A 63 21.90 2.46 -13.92
C ASP A 63 21.72 3.06 -15.34
N ASP A 64 20.74 2.58 -16.11
CA ASP A 64 20.47 3.04 -17.48
C ASP A 64 18.99 3.41 -17.65
N PRO A 65 18.65 4.65 -18.05
CA PRO A 65 17.26 5.11 -18.24
C PRO A 65 16.41 4.21 -19.15
N SER A 66 17.02 3.49 -20.08
CA SER A 66 16.31 2.59 -21.00
C SER A 66 15.78 1.31 -20.32
N HIS A 67 16.27 0.97 -19.13
CA HIS A 67 15.89 -0.24 -18.38
C HIS A 67 14.46 -0.19 -17.81
N VAL A 68 13.88 1.00 -17.68
CA VAL A 68 12.53 1.21 -17.15
C VAL A 68 11.72 2.04 -18.12
N GLN A 69 10.62 1.49 -18.62
CA GLN A 69 9.77 2.17 -19.61
C GLN A 69 8.30 2.10 -19.22
N LYS A 70 7.68 3.27 -19.05
CA LYS A 70 6.23 3.38 -18.92
C LYS A 70 5.59 3.32 -20.30
N GLN A 71 4.70 2.36 -20.52
CA GLN A 71 3.97 2.18 -21.77
C GLN A 71 2.78 3.16 -21.86
N SER A 72 2.21 3.31 -23.05
CA SER A 72 1.06 4.19 -23.31
C SER A 72 -0.22 3.76 -22.58
N ASP A 73 -0.37 2.47 -22.29
CA ASP A 73 -1.47 1.90 -21.51
C ASP A 73 -1.28 2.02 -19.98
N GLY A 74 -0.17 2.63 -19.54
CA GLY A 74 0.17 2.82 -18.14
C GLY A 74 0.92 1.66 -17.48
N THR A 75 1.13 0.55 -18.18
CA THR A 75 1.97 -0.55 -17.69
C THR A 75 3.45 -0.18 -17.70
N TRP A 76 4.27 -0.92 -16.95
CA TRP A 76 5.71 -0.72 -16.89
C TRP A 76 6.43 -1.93 -17.48
N LYS A 77 7.50 -1.69 -18.24
CA LYS A 77 8.46 -2.70 -18.68
C LYS A 77 9.78 -2.47 -17.99
N PHE A 78 10.35 -3.56 -17.47
CA PHE A 78 11.65 -3.58 -16.82
C PHE A 78 12.57 -4.52 -17.59
N LYS A 79 13.83 -4.12 -17.77
CA LYS A 79 14.87 -5.04 -18.23
C LYS A 79 15.20 -6.04 -17.12
N LEU A 80 15.35 -7.31 -17.49
CA LEU A 80 15.65 -8.38 -16.54
C LEU A 80 17.02 -8.17 -15.89
N GLN A 81 17.13 -8.53 -14.61
CA GLN A 81 18.36 -8.47 -13.80
C GLN A 81 18.92 -7.06 -13.56
N GLU A 82 18.11 -6.02 -13.77
CA GLU A 82 18.53 -4.63 -13.56
C GLU A 82 17.88 -4.04 -12.31
N LYS A 83 18.57 -3.09 -11.69
CA LYS A 83 18.03 -2.36 -10.52
C LYS A 83 17.00 -1.33 -10.97
N ILE A 84 15.88 -1.33 -10.28
CA ILE A 84 14.83 -0.31 -10.41
C ILE A 84 14.58 0.30 -9.03
N GLN A 85 14.24 1.58 -8.98
CA GLN A 85 13.79 2.25 -7.76
C GLN A 85 12.29 2.45 -7.81
N ALA A 86 11.60 2.04 -6.75
CA ALA A 86 10.20 2.35 -6.54
C ALA A 86 10.07 3.56 -5.62
N THR A 87 9.44 4.63 -6.10
CA THR A 87 9.14 5.83 -5.31
C THR A 87 7.65 5.90 -5.06
N LEU A 88 7.26 5.81 -3.78
CA LEU A 88 5.89 6.01 -3.34
C LEU A 88 5.73 7.40 -2.71
N THR A 89 4.81 8.18 -3.24
CA THR A 89 4.41 9.47 -2.69
C THR A 89 3.05 9.34 -2.04
N MET A 90 3.02 9.48 -0.72
CA MET A 90 1.81 9.42 0.10
C MET A 90 1.43 10.83 0.59
N THR A 91 0.19 11.25 0.34
CA THR A 91 -0.37 12.52 0.83
C THR A 91 -1.55 12.25 1.77
N THR A 92 -1.56 12.92 2.93
CA THR A 92 -2.70 12.95 3.85
C THR A 92 -2.97 14.39 4.32
N THR A 93 -4.24 14.75 4.46
CA THR A 93 -4.67 16.08 4.94
C THR A 93 -4.94 16.13 6.44
N GLN A 94 -4.90 14.98 7.12
CA GLN A 94 -5.18 14.85 8.55
C GLN A 94 -4.10 14.00 9.22
N GLN A 95 -3.99 14.15 10.54
CA GLN A 95 -3.14 13.29 11.36
C GLN A 95 -3.70 11.85 11.36
N ARG A 96 -2.81 10.87 11.26
CA ARG A 96 -3.14 9.45 11.19
C ARG A 96 -2.32 8.70 12.23
N TYR A 97 -2.90 7.62 12.75
CA TYR A 97 -2.30 6.79 13.80
C TYR A 97 -2.14 5.36 13.29
N HIS A 98 -1.04 4.72 13.67
CA HIS A 98 -0.72 3.32 13.36
C HIS A 98 -0.92 2.96 11.89
N ILE A 99 -0.19 3.67 11.02
CA ILE A 99 -0.31 3.51 9.58
C ILE A 99 0.73 2.53 9.05
N ALA A 100 0.34 1.82 8.00
CA ALA A 100 1.21 0.98 7.19
C ALA A 100 1.02 1.38 5.72
N LEU A 101 2.09 1.79 5.07
CA LEU A 101 2.17 1.91 3.62
C LEU A 101 2.71 0.58 3.08
N VAL A 102 1.91 -0.11 2.28
CA VAL A 102 2.23 -1.43 1.75
C VAL A 102 2.29 -1.35 0.23
N ASP A 103 3.43 -1.75 -0.34
CA ASP A 103 3.64 -1.83 -1.78
C ASP A 103 3.82 -3.29 -2.21
N TYR A 104 2.85 -3.84 -2.92
CA TYR A 104 2.98 -5.17 -3.52
C TYR A 104 3.84 -5.09 -4.78
N LEU A 105 4.85 -5.96 -4.83
CA LEU A 105 5.83 -5.98 -5.90
C LEU A 105 5.25 -6.65 -7.15
N PRO A 106 5.57 -6.15 -8.35
CA PRO A 106 5.33 -6.89 -9.58
C PRO A 106 6.10 -8.22 -9.55
N ALA A 107 5.51 -9.27 -10.11
CA ALA A 107 6.18 -10.56 -10.20
C ALA A 107 7.54 -10.43 -10.91
N GLY A 108 8.54 -11.13 -10.38
CA GLY A 108 9.93 -11.07 -10.87
C GLY A 108 10.76 -9.90 -10.34
N CYS A 109 10.17 -8.99 -9.54
CA CYS A 109 10.93 -8.01 -8.77
C CYS A 109 11.18 -8.55 -7.36
N GLU A 110 12.39 -8.32 -6.85
CA GLU A 110 12.79 -8.67 -5.48
C GLU A 110 13.28 -7.39 -4.78
N PRO A 111 12.87 -7.14 -3.51
CA PRO A 111 13.31 -5.95 -2.81
C PRO A 111 14.76 -6.09 -2.35
N LEU A 112 15.55 -5.03 -2.50
CA LEU A 112 16.94 -5.01 -2.07
C LEU A 112 17.09 -4.32 -0.72
N ASN A 113 17.60 -5.04 0.28
CA ASN A 113 17.85 -4.46 1.58
C ASN A 113 19.15 -3.63 1.58
N ARG A 114 18.99 -2.31 1.41
CA ARG A 114 20.08 -1.32 1.41
C ARG A 114 20.85 -1.22 2.73
N LYS A 115 20.33 -1.78 3.83
CA LYS A 115 20.97 -1.76 5.15
C LYS A 115 21.96 -2.92 5.34
N LEU A 116 21.99 -3.90 4.44
CA LEU A 116 22.93 -5.02 4.49
C LEU A 116 24.27 -4.64 3.86
N ASN A 117 25.35 -5.03 4.52
CA ASN A 117 26.69 -4.90 3.95
C ASN A 117 26.81 -5.78 2.70
N GLY A 118 27.24 -5.19 1.58
CA GLY A 118 27.40 -5.88 0.31
C GLY A 118 26.23 -5.71 -0.66
N THR A 119 25.10 -5.12 -0.24
CA THR A 119 24.08 -4.67 -1.18
C THR A 119 24.68 -3.54 -2.03
N LEU A 120 24.69 -3.71 -3.36
CA LEU A 120 25.14 -2.69 -4.29
C LEU A 120 24.14 -1.53 -4.28
N THR A 121 24.36 -0.57 -3.38
CA THR A 121 23.61 0.67 -3.35
C THR A 121 24.31 1.68 -4.24
N ASP A 122 23.57 2.28 -5.17
CA ASP A 122 24.02 3.52 -5.77
C ASP A 122 24.03 4.61 -4.70
N ASN A 123 24.96 5.55 -4.84
CA ASN A 123 25.08 6.77 -4.04
C ASN A 123 23.89 7.74 -4.24
N THR A 124 22.71 7.23 -4.58
CA THR A 124 21.46 7.96 -4.43
C THR A 124 21.19 8.07 -2.94
N ASN A 125 21.80 9.11 -2.36
CA ASN A 125 21.26 9.79 -1.19
C ASN A 125 19.75 9.78 -1.37
N SER A 126 19.04 8.94 -0.62
CA SER A 126 17.59 9.00 -0.58
C SER A 126 17.29 10.45 -0.21
N SER A 127 16.91 11.24 -1.21
CA SER A 127 16.30 12.54 -0.99
C SER A 127 14.95 12.22 -0.42
N ILE A 128 14.94 11.85 0.86
CA ILE A 128 13.79 11.77 1.72
C ILE A 128 13.26 13.20 1.68
N THR A 129 12.30 13.46 0.80
CA THR A 129 11.54 14.71 0.77
C THR A 129 10.55 14.71 1.94
N GLY A 130 11.04 14.39 3.14
CA GLY A 130 10.48 14.78 4.42
C GLY A 130 11.34 15.92 4.94
N PHE A 131 10.89 17.15 4.70
CA PHE A 131 11.50 18.44 5.06
C PHE A 131 12.70 18.88 4.18
N LYS A 132 12.42 19.74 3.18
CA LYS A 132 13.44 20.53 2.50
C LYS A 132 14.22 21.34 3.55
N ARG A 133 15.53 21.11 3.65
CA ARG A 133 16.45 22.04 4.31
C ARG A 133 16.48 23.31 3.46
N ASN A 134 15.81 24.37 3.92
CA ASN A 134 16.23 25.70 3.49
C ASN A 134 17.68 25.87 3.97
N ASN A 135 18.59 26.19 3.06
CA ASN A 135 19.98 26.52 3.38
C ASN A 135 20.02 27.77 4.26
N TYR A 136 19.89 27.60 5.58
CA TYR A 136 20.25 28.64 6.53
C TYR A 136 21.77 28.62 6.67
N SER A 137 22.40 29.67 6.17
CA SER A 137 23.81 30.02 6.31
C SER A 137 24.14 30.44 7.75
N ASP A 138 23.81 29.62 8.74
CA ASP A 138 24.09 29.88 10.15
C ASP A 138 24.50 28.57 10.83
N GLY A 139 25.80 28.25 10.77
CA GLY A 139 26.65 27.60 11.78
C GLY A 139 26.17 26.40 12.61
N ARG A 140 24.97 25.85 12.38
CA ARG A 140 24.33 24.87 13.25
C ARG A 140 24.47 23.47 12.65
N ARG A 141 24.89 22.54 13.51
CA ARG A 141 25.17 21.13 13.22
C ARG A 141 24.04 20.52 12.36
N PRO A 142 24.35 19.75 11.32
CA PRO A 142 23.33 19.15 10.47
C PRO A 142 22.50 18.15 11.30
N TYR A 143 21.19 18.40 11.41
CA TYR A 143 20.25 17.46 12.01
C TYR A 143 20.22 16.16 11.19
N LEU A 144 20.34 15.02 11.86
CA LEU A 144 20.15 13.70 11.24
C LEU A 144 18.77 13.67 10.56
N THR A 145 18.75 13.40 9.26
CA THR A 145 17.50 13.24 8.50
C THR A 145 16.91 11.87 8.85
N ILE A 146 16.08 11.82 9.89
CA ILE A 146 15.30 10.62 10.22
C ILE A 146 14.18 10.52 9.18
N GLY A 147 14.15 9.41 8.44
CA GLY A 147 13.07 9.11 7.49
C GLY A 147 11.69 9.16 8.16
N TRP A 148 10.62 9.30 7.38
CA TRP A 148 9.30 9.38 8.01
C TRP A 148 8.84 8.03 8.60
N THR A 149 9.50 6.93 8.28
CA THR A 149 9.15 5.59 8.74
C THR A 149 9.78 5.29 10.09
N ASP A 150 9.00 4.71 11.02
CA ASP A 150 9.52 4.16 12.28
C ASP A 150 10.34 2.89 12.00
N HIS A 151 9.84 2.03 11.12
CA HIS A 151 10.53 0.84 10.62
C HIS A 151 9.97 0.43 9.25
N GLU A 152 10.70 -0.46 8.58
CA GLU A 152 10.39 -1.00 7.26
C GLU A 152 10.54 -2.52 7.30
N ASN A 153 9.68 -3.22 6.57
CA ASN A 153 9.81 -4.66 6.34
C ASN A 153 9.88 -4.92 4.83
N LEU A 154 10.90 -5.65 4.40
CA LEU A 154 11.03 -6.13 3.03
C LEU A 154 10.72 -7.63 3.04
N ARG A 155 9.75 -8.05 2.22
CA ARG A 155 9.37 -9.45 2.01
C ARG A 155 9.41 -9.76 0.52
N ASP A 156 9.44 -11.03 0.18
CA ASP A 156 9.53 -11.53 -1.20
C ASP A 156 8.45 -10.91 -2.11
N GLU A 157 7.23 -10.71 -1.61
CA GLU A 157 6.08 -10.24 -2.38
C GLU A 157 5.72 -8.75 -2.16
N ARG A 158 6.30 -8.09 -1.15
CA ARG A 158 5.93 -6.72 -0.79
C ARG A 158 6.97 -5.99 0.05
N ALA A 159 6.99 -4.66 -0.09
CA ALA A 159 7.70 -3.75 0.79
C ALA A 159 6.70 -3.00 1.69
N GLU A 160 7.04 -2.79 2.95
CA GLU A 160 6.19 -2.11 3.93
C GLU A 160 6.95 -1.04 4.71
N ALA A 161 6.26 0.08 4.95
CA ALA A 161 6.73 1.19 5.77
C ALA A 161 5.68 1.54 6.84
N PHE A 162 6.13 1.66 8.09
CA PHE A 162 5.24 1.85 9.24
C PHE A 162 5.49 3.19 9.94
N ARG A 163 4.42 3.79 10.47
CA ARG A 163 4.53 4.93 11.39
C ARG A 163 3.41 4.96 12.41
N SER A 164 3.77 5.19 13.68
CA SER A 164 2.81 5.24 14.79
C SER A 164 1.94 6.51 14.74
N ILE A 165 2.53 7.65 14.38
CA ILE A 165 1.83 8.93 14.23
C ILE A 165 2.35 9.65 12.99
N LEU A 166 1.49 9.88 12.00
CA LEU A 166 1.79 10.62 10.79
C LEU A 166 1.00 11.93 10.77
N TRP A 167 1.69 13.06 10.63
CA TRP A 167 1.06 14.38 10.52
C TRP A 167 0.47 14.61 9.10
N PRO A 168 -0.38 15.62 8.90
CA PRO A 168 -0.74 16.07 7.56
C PRO A 168 0.50 16.44 6.75
N GLY A 169 0.56 16.01 5.49
CA GLY A 169 1.72 16.29 4.64
C GLY A 169 1.83 15.38 3.44
N VAL A 170 2.94 15.57 2.72
CA VAL A 170 3.38 14.74 1.60
C VAL A 170 4.65 14.03 2.05
N TYR A 171 4.68 12.72 1.84
CA TYR A 171 5.75 11.83 2.29
C TYR A 171 6.21 10.99 1.12
N GLU A 172 7.51 10.98 0.87
CA GLU A 172 8.13 10.13 -0.13
C GLU A 172 8.85 8.96 0.54
N TRP A 173 8.72 7.78 -0.04
CA TRP A 173 9.41 6.59 0.38
C TRP A 173 9.99 5.85 -0.82
N ASN A 174 11.27 5.51 -0.71
CA ASN A 174 12.04 4.89 -1.78
C ASN A 174 12.55 3.54 -1.29
N HIS A 175 12.28 2.49 -2.06
CA HIS A 175 12.85 1.16 -1.87
C HIS A 175 13.42 0.61 -3.17
#